data_AF-A0A4D9DHM2-F1
#
_entry.id   AF-A0A4D9DHM2-F1
#
_cell.length_a   1.000
_cell.length_b   1.000
_cell.length_c   1.000
_cell.angle_alpha   90.00
_cell.angle_beta   90.00
_cell.angle_gamma   90.00
#
_symmetry.space_group_name_H-M   'P 1'
#
loop_
_entity.id
_entity.type
_entity.pdbx_description
1 polymer ?
#
loop_
_entity_poly.entity_id
_entity_poly.type
_entity_poly.pdbx_seq_one_letter_code
_entity_poly.pdbx_strand_id
1 'polypeptide(L)'
;MLRRLFFLTLSAVVVLTASAKQGDGVDLDPNEKLRVGVKFRPDSCDIKSKKGDMLSMHYTGTLYKDGSKFDSSLDRNQPFEFKLGQGQVIKGWDNGLLNMCVGEKRRLTIPSSLGYGDRGAGAKIPGGATLVFEVELLGINNSDKGKEF
;
A
#
# COMPACT_ATOMS: atom_id res chain seq x y z
N MET A 1 53.49 36.91 -34.40
CA MET A 1 52.11 37.39 -34.11
C MET A 1 51.12 36.41 -34.73
N LEU A 2 50.50 35.53 -33.94
CA LEU A 2 49.47 34.60 -34.45
C LEU A 2 48.38 34.43 -33.39
N ARG A 3 47.18 34.94 -33.70
CA ARG A 3 45.94 34.76 -32.93
C ARG A 3 45.57 33.29 -32.85
N ARG A 4 45.22 32.79 -31.66
CA ARG A 4 44.40 31.59 -31.52
C ARG A 4 43.29 31.86 -30.51
N LEU A 5 42.11 32.21 -31.03
CA LEU A 5 40.84 32.00 -30.36
C LEU A 5 40.69 30.50 -30.10
N PHE A 6 40.31 30.10 -28.88
CA PHE A 6 39.70 28.80 -28.66
C PHE A 6 38.38 28.96 -27.90
N PHE A 7 37.40 28.26 -28.44
CA PHE A 7 35.97 28.38 -28.21
C PHE A 7 35.55 27.89 -26.82
N LEU A 8 34.71 28.66 -26.13
CA LEU A 8 33.94 28.20 -24.97
C LEU A 8 32.80 27.31 -25.49
N THR A 9 32.88 25.99 -25.28
CA THR A 9 31.75 25.10 -25.52
C THR A 9 30.84 25.09 -24.29
N LEU A 10 29.67 25.72 -24.42
CA LEU A 10 28.61 25.69 -23.44
C LEU A 10 27.90 24.32 -23.51
N SER A 11 28.24 23.40 -22.62
CA SER A 11 27.48 22.14 -22.50
C SER A 11 26.13 22.42 -21.85
N ALA A 12 25.06 22.41 -22.66
CA ALA A 12 23.69 22.47 -22.16
C ALA A 12 23.34 21.14 -21.47
N VAL A 13 23.25 21.16 -20.14
CA VAL A 13 22.72 20.04 -19.36
C VAL A 13 21.21 20.07 -19.46
N VAL A 14 20.64 19.19 -20.29
CA VAL A 14 19.19 18.96 -20.36
C VAL A 14 18.79 18.09 -19.17
N VAL A 15 18.30 18.72 -18.11
CA VAL A 15 17.71 18.02 -16.96
C VAL A 15 16.33 17.53 -17.39
N LEU A 16 16.24 16.26 -17.78
CA LEU A 16 14.98 15.56 -17.99
C LEU A 16 14.32 15.30 -16.64
N THR A 17 13.40 16.17 -16.22
CA THR A 17 12.54 15.93 -15.06
C THR A 17 11.47 14.92 -15.44
N ALA A 18 11.62 13.68 -14.97
CA ALA A 18 10.54 12.69 -15.02
C ALA A 18 9.45 13.10 -14.03
N SER A 19 8.36 13.71 -14.53
CA SER A 19 7.16 13.92 -13.72
C SER A 19 6.39 12.60 -13.61
N ALA A 20 6.40 12.00 -12.41
CA ALA A 20 5.48 10.93 -12.09
C ALA A 20 4.04 11.48 -12.19
N LYS A 21 3.21 10.90 -13.06
CA LYS A 21 1.79 11.27 -13.16
C LYS A 21 1.07 10.89 -11.86
N GLN A 22 1.00 11.85 -10.95
CA GLN A 22 0.05 11.83 -9.84
C GLN A 22 -1.35 11.89 -10.47
N GLY A 23 -2.21 10.92 -10.19
CA GLY A 23 -3.60 10.93 -10.70
C GLY A 23 -4.32 12.20 -10.29
N ASP A 24 -5.38 12.56 -11.01
CA ASP A 24 -6.01 13.90 -11.07
C ASP A 24 -6.64 14.41 -9.74
N GLY A 25 -6.33 13.79 -8.59
CA GLY A 25 -6.77 14.22 -7.27
C GLY A 25 -8.26 13.96 -7.00
N VAL A 26 -8.85 13.02 -7.73
CA VAL A 26 -10.25 12.63 -7.59
C VAL A 26 -10.33 11.20 -7.07
N ASP A 27 -11.20 10.97 -6.09
CA ASP A 27 -11.48 9.63 -5.58
C ASP A 27 -12.12 8.75 -6.67
N LEU A 28 -11.86 7.45 -6.60
CA LEU A 28 -12.41 6.47 -7.54
C LEU A 28 -13.93 6.32 -7.36
N ASP A 29 -14.62 5.89 -8.42
CA ASP A 29 -16.02 5.46 -8.32
C ASP A 29 -16.14 4.38 -7.22
N PRO A 30 -17.13 4.47 -6.32
CA PRO A 30 -17.29 3.49 -5.25
C PRO A 30 -17.39 2.04 -5.75
N ASN A 31 -17.89 1.79 -6.96
CA ASN A 31 -18.05 0.47 -7.55
C ASN A 31 -16.80 -0.03 -8.29
N GLU A 32 -15.72 0.75 -8.31
CA GLU A 32 -14.45 0.30 -8.86
C GLU A 32 -13.94 -0.94 -8.13
N LYS A 33 -13.08 -1.69 -8.83
CA LYS A 33 -12.49 -2.89 -8.25
C LYS A 33 -11.30 -2.53 -7.36
N LEU A 34 -11.09 -3.35 -6.33
CA LEU A 34 -9.85 -3.33 -5.55
C LEU A 34 -8.65 -3.51 -6.49
N ARG A 35 -7.67 -2.62 -6.36
CA ARG A 35 -6.40 -2.72 -7.10
C ARG A 35 -5.30 -3.18 -6.18
N VAL A 36 -4.66 -4.29 -6.51
CA VAL A 36 -3.55 -4.88 -5.74
C VAL A 36 -2.28 -4.84 -6.57
N GLY A 37 -1.29 -4.07 -6.13
CA GLY A 37 0.05 -4.04 -6.73
C GLY A 37 1.07 -4.67 -5.80
N VAL A 38 1.81 -5.69 -6.27
CA VAL A 38 2.95 -6.25 -5.53
C VAL A 38 4.14 -5.29 -5.69
N LYS A 39 4.68 -4.81 -4.56
CA LYS A 39 5.83 -3.89 -4.52
C LYS A 39 7.14 -4.63 -4.33
N PHE A 40 7.11 -5.71 -3.57
CA PHE A 40 8.25 -6.58 -3.33
C PHE A 40 7.71 -7.96 -2.99
N ARG A 41 8.35 -9.02 -3.49
CA ARG A 41 8.06 -10.40 -3.13
C ARG A 41 9.40 -11.08 -2.83
N PRO A 42 9.52 -11.80 -1.71
CA PRO A 42 10.72 -12.59 -1.41
C PRO A 42 10.89 -13.74 -2.41
N ASP A 43 12.13 -14.21 -2.59
CA ASP A 43 12.46 -15.30 -3.51
C ASP A 43 11.83 -16.64 -3.08
N SER A 44 11.78 -16.89 -1.76
CA SER A 44 11.09 -18.05 -1.19
C SER A 44 9.71 -17.67 -0.63
N CYS A 45 8.75 -18.58 -0.81
CA CYS A 45 7.37 -18.38 -0.37
C CYS A 45 6.70 -19.71 -0.07
N ASP A 46 7.12 -20.32 1.04
CA ASP A 46 6.66 -21.66 1.43
C ASP A 46 5.24 -21.62 2.03
N ILE A 47 4.91 -20.53 2.71
CA ILE A 47 3.60 -20.31 3.33
C ILE A 47 2.99 -19.04 2.76
N LYS A 48 1.74 -19.16 2.30
CA LYS A 48 0.94 -18.06 1.79
C LYS A 48 -0.26 -17.81 2.70
N SER A 49 -0.56 -16.54 2.93
CA SER A 49 -1.73 -16.13 3.70
C SER A 49 -3.02 -16.66 3.08
N LYS A 50 -3.93 -17.17 3.92
CA LYS A 50 -5.27 -17.62 3.56
C LYS A 50 -6.30 -17.19 4.59
N LYS A 51 -7.58 -17.31 4.23
CA LYS A 51 -8.68 -16.99 5.16
C LYS A 51 -8.54 -17.80 6.46
N GLY A 52 -8.75 -17.12 7.58
CA GLY A 52 -8.61 -17.69 8.92
C GLY A 52 -7.22 -17.56 9.51
N ASP A 53 -6.19 -17.21 8.72
CA ASP A 53 -4.86 -16.97 9.27
C ASP A 53 -4.84 -15.72 10.15
N MET A 54 -4.06 -15.76 11.23
CA MET A 54 -3.70 -14.55 11.98
C MET A 54 -2.50 -13.89 11.30
N LEU A 55 -2.69 -12.68 10.77
CA LEU A 55 -1.61 -11.93 10.13
C LEU A 55 -1.06 -10.88 11.09
N SER A 56 0.26 -10.70 11.08
CA SER A 56 0.94 -9.56 11.71
C SER A 56 1.54 -8.69 10.61
N MET A 57 1.22 -7.40 10.59
CA MET A 57 1.54 -6.52 9.46
C MET A 57 2.06 -5.15 9.88
N HIS A 58 2.94 -4.60 9.05
CA HIS A 58 3.15 -3.16 8.98
C HIS A 58 2.35 -2.54 7.85
N TYR A 59 1.89 -1.31 8.05
CA TYR A 59 1.20 -0.54 7.03
C TYR A 59 1.36 0.97 7.21
N THR A 60 1.12 1.69 6.10
CA THR A 60 0.83 3.12 6.08
C THR A 60 -0.38 3.36 5.19
N GLY A 61 -1.38 4.07 5.72
CA GLY A 61 -2.60 4.44 5.03
C GLY A 61 -2.62 5.93 4.66
N THR A 62 -2.90 6.22 3.39
CA THR A 62 -3.02 7.58 2.85
C THR A 62 -4.30 7.76 2.05
N LEU A 63 -4.79 9.00 1.96
CA LEU A 63 -5.89 9.35 1.07
C LEU A 63 -5.39 9.39 -0.38
N TYR A 64 -6.14 8.79 -1.31
CA TYR A 64 -5.77 8.77 -2.73
C TYR A 64 -5.71 10.18 -3.32
N LYS A 65 -6.66 11.03 -2.92
CA LYS A 65 -6.87 12.39 -3.43
C LYS A 65 -5.66 13.32 -3.27
N ASP A 66 -5.04 13.34 -2.10
CA ASP A 66 -3.98 14.30 -1.77
C ASP A 66 -2.72 13.64 -1.19
N GLY A 67 -2.72 12.32 -1.01
CA GLY A 67 -1.61 11.58 -0.42
C GLY A 67 -1.45 11.77 1.09
N SER A 68 -2.37 12.49 1.75
CA SER A 68 -2.27 12.74 3.19
C SER A 68 -2.35 11.44 3.98
N LYS A 69 -1.40 11.25 4.90
CA LYS A 69 -1.36 10.08 5.78
C LYS A 69 -2.41 10.21 6.88
N PHE A 70 -3.31 9.23 6.98
CA PHE A 70 -4.27 9.17 8.08
C PHE A 70 -3.81 8.29 9.23
N ASP A 71 -3.09 7.20 8.94
CA ASP A 71 -2.57 6.28 9.95
C ASP A 71 -1.35 5.47 9.46
N SER A 72 -0.52 5.00 10.39
CA SER A 72 0.59 4.08 10.14
C SER A 72 0.94 3.28 11.39
N SER A 73 1.19 1.98 11.23
CA SER A 73 1.73 1.15 12.30
C SER A 73 3.16 1.53 12.68
N LEU A 74 3.91 2.12 11.74
CA LEU A 74 5.32 2.49 11.92
C LEU A 74 5.46 3.68 12.86
N ASP A 75 4.51 4.62 12.84
CA ASP A 75 4.48 5.77 13.75
C ASP A 75 4.39 5.34 15.23
N ARG A 76 3.79 4.17 15.48
CA ARG A 76 3.65 3.56 16.82
C ARG A 76 4.69 2.50 17.11
N ASN A 77 5.52 2.14 16.12
CA ASN A 77 6.46 1.03 16.17
C ASN A 77 5.83 -0.29 16.66
N GLN A 78 4.58 -0.54 16.28
CA GLN A 78 3.81 -1.72 16.72
C GLN A 78 3.07 -2.32 15.52
N PRO A 79 3.35 -3.59 15.14
CA PRO A 79 2.58 -4.30 14.13
C PRO A 79 1.09 -4.36 14.46
N PHE A 80 0.27 -4.40 13.42
CA PHE A 80 -1.16 -4.63 13.55
C PHE A 80 -1.48 -6.09 13.27
N GLU A 81 -2.24 -6.70 14.17
CA GLU A 81 -2.62 -8.11 14.09
C GLU A 81 -4.13 -8.26 13.91
N PHE A 82 -4.53 -9.14 13.00
CA PHE A 82 -5.93 -9.42 12.71
C PHE A 82 -6.10 -10.78 12.02
N LYS A 83 -7.30 -11.33 12.10
CA LYS A 83 -7.66 -12.59 11.43
C LYS A 83 -8.18 -12.31 10.01
N LEU A 84 -7.48 -12.82 9.00
CA LEU A 84 -7.79 -12.54 7.60
C LEU A 84 -9.11 -13.17 7.15
N GLY A 85 -9.95 -12.40 6.47
CA GLY A 85 -11.16 -12.89 5.80
C GLY A 85 -12.33 -13.16 6.77
N GLN A 86 -12.31 -12.54 7.94
CA GLN A 86 -13.35 -12.67 8.99
C GLN A 86 -14.12 -11.37 9.22
N GLY A 87 -13.93 -10.34 8.38
CA GLY A 87 -14.60 -9.05 8.53
C GLY A 87 -14.11 -8.22 9.72
N GLN A 88 -12.93 -8.54 10.28
CA GLN A 88 -12.30 -7.75 11.35
C GLN A 88 -11.69 -6.44 10.84
N VAL A 89 -11.42 -6.37 9.53
CA VAL A 89 -10.88 -5.22 8.83
C VAL A 89 -11.76 -4.86 7.64
N ILE A 90 -11.49 -3.74 6.98
CA ILE A 90 -12.22 -3.33 5.77
C ILE A 90 -12.12 -4.39 4.67
N LYS A 91 -13.17 -4.51 3.84
CA LYS A 91 -13.28 -5.54 2.79
C LYS A 91 -12.08 -5.54 1.82
N GLY A 92 -11.52 -4.36 1.54
CA GLY A 92 -10.34 -4.23 0.68
C GLY A 92 -9.09 -4.93 1.24
N TRP A 93 -8.92 -4.97 2.56
CA TRP A 93 -7.86 -5.74 3.21
C TRP A 93 -8.15 -7.24 3.17
N ASP A 94 -9.36 -7.64 3.57
CA ASP A 94 -9.78 -9.06 3.55
C ASP A 94 -9.62 -9.71 2.17
N ASN A 95 -9.84 -8.95 1.10
CA ASN A 95 -9.68 -9.41 -0.28
C ASN A 95 -8.24 -9.23 -0.81
N GLY A 96 -7.57 -8.13 -0.44
CA GLY A 96 -6.29 -7.72 -1.02
C GLY A 96 -5.07 -8.43 -0.46
N LEU A 97 -5.21 -9.09 0.70
CA LEU A 97 -4.10 -9.67 1.46
C LEU A 97 -4.05 -11.19 1.40
N LEU A 98 -4.88 -11.82 0.57
CA LEU A 98 -4.81 -13.24 0.27
C LEU A 98 -3.56 -13.57 -0.54
N ASN A 99 -3.02 -14.77 -0.34
CA ASN A 99 -1.87 -15.32 -1.06
C ASN A 99 -0.61 -14.44 -0.98
N MET A 100 -0.38 -13.76 0.15
CA MET A 100 0.87 -13.05 0.44
C MET A 100 1.89 -13.98 1.08
N CYS A 101 3.15 -13.80 0.70
CA CYS A 101 4.29 -14.40 1.37
C CYS A 101 4.73 -13.53 2.56
N VAL A 102 5.24 -14.12 3.63
CA VAL A 102 5.91 -13.35 4.69
C VAL A 102 7.08 -12.58 4.10
N GLY A 103 7.18 -11.28 4.40
CA GLY A 103 8.11 -10.32 3.79
C GLY A 103 7.57 -9.66 2.51
N GLU A 104 6.47 -10.12 1.93
CA GLU A 104 5.87 -9.49 0.73
C GLU A 104 5.32 -8.10 1.07
N LYS A 105 5.57 -7.14 0.18
CA LYS A 105 5.02 -5.78 0.25
C LYS A 105 4.00 -5.57 -0.85
N ARG A 106 2.87 -4.96 -0.51
CA ARG A 106 1.82 -4.61 -1.48
C ARG A 106 1.40 -3.15 -1.34
N ARG A 107 0.88 -2.62 -2.44
CA ARG A 107 0.11 -1.38 -2.47
C ARG A 107 -1.33 -1.73 -2.83
N LEU A 108 -2.27 -1.44 -1.94
CA LEU A 108 -3.71 -1.58 -2.17
C LEU A 108 -4.30 -0.21 -2.49
N THR A 109 -5.06 -0.09 -3.59
CA THR A 109 -5.97 1.06 -3.81
C THR A 109 -7.39 0.56 -3.59
N ILE A 110 -8.08 1.12 -2.59
CA ILE A 110 -9.35 0.62 -2.09
C ILE A 110 -10.40 1.70 -2.31
N PRO A 111 -11.36 1.50 -3.24
CA PRO A 111 -12.48 2.42 -3.39
C PRO A 111 -13.36 2.37 -2.14
N SER A 112 -14.15 3.43 -1.93
CA SER A 112 -14.87 3.66 -0.67
C SER A 112 -15.81 2.50 -0.29
N SER A 113 -16.48 1.84 -1.25
CA SER A 113 -17.37 0.70 -0.99
C SER A 113 -16.67 -0.52 -0.36
N LEU A 114 -15.35 -0.64 -0.57
CA LEU A 114 -14.50 -1.67 0.02
C LEU A 114 -13.69 -1.15 1.23
N GLY A 115 -13.83 0.15 1.54
CA GLY A 115 -13.26 0.84 2.68
C GLY A 115 -14.33 1.25 3.70
N TYR A 116 -14.45 2.55 3.94
CA TYR A 116 -15.36 3.13 4.96
C TYR A 116 -16.66 3.73 4.37
N GLY A 117 -16.91 3.56 3.07
CA GLY A 117 -18.12 4.01 2.39
C GLY A 117 -18.37 5.51 2.49
N ASP A 118 -19.64 5.90 2.34
CA ASP A 118 -20.07 7.30 2.38
C ASP A 118 -19.97 7.94 3.76
N ARG A 119 -19.85 7.13 4.81
CA ARG A 119 -19.72 7.61 6.19
C ARG A 119 -18.30 8.07 6.53
N GLY A 120 -17.30 7.48 5.89
CA GLY A 120 -15.90 7.70 6.27
C GLY A 120 -15.59 7.14 7.67
N ALA A 121 -14.48 7.59 8.27
CA ALA A 121 -14.06 7.14 9.59
C ALA A 121 -13.29 8.22 10.37
N GLY A 122 -13.78 8.50 11.59
CA GLY A 122 -13.20 9.52 12.46
C GLY A 122 -13.15 10.89 11.79
N ALA A 123 -12.14 11.69 12.16
CA ALA A 123 -11.92 13.01 11.56
C ALA A 123 -10.99 13.00 10.33
N LYS A 124 -10.28 11.88 10.08
CA LYS A 124 -9.19 11.81 9.09
C LYS A 124 -9.58 11.20 7.76
N ILE A 125 -10.67 10.41 7.72
CA ILE A 125 -11.12 9.73 6.50
C ILE A 125 -12.51 10.26 6.15
N PRO A 126 -12.62 11.14 5.14
CA PRO A 126 -13.91 11.61 4.65
C PRO A 126 -14.78 10.49 4.08
N GLY A 127 -16.09 10.74 4.01
CA GLY A 127 -17.01 9.90 3.25
C GLY A 127 -16.64 9.84 1.78
N GLY A 128 -16.77 8.67 1.16
CA GLY A 128 -16.46 8.47 -0.26
C GLY A 128 -14.97 8.39 -0.59
N ALA A 129 -14.08 8.53 0.39
CA ALA A 129 -12.64 8.52 0.16
C ALA A 129 -12.14 7.18 -0.39
N THR A 130 -11.29 7.27 -1.42
CA THR A 130 -10.44 6.17 -1.86
C THR A 130 -9.20 6.12 -1.00
N LEU A 131 -8.87 4.93 -0.51
CA LEU A 131 -7.74 4.70 0.37
C LEU A 131 -6.59 4.07 -0.39
N VAL A 132 -5.37 4.44 0.00
CA VAL A 132 -4.15 3.78 -0.43
C VAL A 132 -3.48 3.21 0.79
N PHE A 133 -3.16 1.92 0.75
CA PHE A 133 -2.34 1.28 1.76
C PHE A 133 -1.07 0.75 1.15
N GLU A 134 0.06 1.07 1.74
CA GLU A 134 1.29 0.30 1.59
C GLU A 134 1.41 -0.64 2.79
N VAL A 135 1.59 -1.93 2.52
CA VAL A 135 1.55 -2.97 3.55
C VAL A 135 2.75 -3.91 3.40
N GLU A 136 3.18 -4.48 4.51
CA GLU A 136 4.22 -5.51 4.62
C GLU A 136 3.72 -6.63 5.54
N LEU A 137 3.72 -7.87 5.06
CA LEU A 137 3.37 -9.02 5.87
C LEU A 137 4.58 -9.45 6.69
N LEU A 138 4.50 -9.37 8.02
CA LEU A 138 5.61 -9.73 8.91
C LEU A 138 5.54 -11.19 9.37
N GLY A 139 4.34 -11.76 9.47
CA GLY A 139 4.16 -13.12 9.95
C GLY A 139 2.75 -13.67 9.79
N ILE A 140 2.65 -15.00 9.81
CA ILE A 140 1.40 -15.77 9.81
C ILE A 140 1.40 -16.62 11.09
N ASN A 141 0.64 -16.19 12.09
CA ASN A 141 0.68 -16.73 13.46
C ASN A 141 -0.53 -17.62 13.74
N ASN A 142 -0.59 -18.79 13.10
CA ASN A 142 -1.66 -19.74 13.35
C ASN A 142 -1.39 -20.51 14.65
N SER A 143 -1.96 -20.03 15.76
CA SER A 143 -1.90 -20.69 17.07
C SER A 143 -2.57 -22.08 17.13
N ASP A 144 -3.18 -22.54 16.04
CA ASP A 144 -3.91 -23.81 15.95
C ASP A 144 -3.08 -25.01 15.45
N LYS A 145 -1.78 -24.86 15.22
CA LYS A 145 -0.89 -25.95 14.74
C LYS A 145 -0.39 -26.90 15.85
N GLY A 146 -0.96 -26.86 17.06
CA GLY A 146 -0.45 -27.58 18.25
C GLY A 146 -1.45 -28.51 18.96
N LYS A 147 -2.48 -29.01 18.27
CA LYS A 147 -3.32 -30.10 18.79
C LYS A 147 -3.45 -31.22 17.76
N GLU A 148 -2.32 -31.88 17.50
CA GLU A 148 -2.37 -33.28 17.08
C GLU A 148 -2.73 -34.10 18.32
N PHE A 149 -3.80 -34.90 18.22
CA PHE A 149 -4.21 -35.87 19.23
C PHE A 149 -3.37 -37.14 19.13
#